data_AF-A0A1G0HDJ9-F1
#
_entry.id   AF-A0A1G0HDJ9-F1
#
_cell.length_a   1.000
_cell.length_b   1.000
_cell.length_c   1.000
_cell.angle_alpha   90.00
_cell.angle_beta   90.00
_cell.angle_gamma   90.00
#
_symmetry.space_group_name_H-M   'P 1'
#
loop_
_entity.id
_entity.type
_entity.pdbx_description
1 polymer ?
#
loop_
_entity_poly.entity_id
_entity_poly.type
_entity_poly.pdbx_seq_one_letter_code
_entity_poly.pdbx_strand_id
1 'polypeptide(L)'
;MSKNKNHMLRRTKIIATLGPATDDPKILEQIIHEGVDIVRVNFSHDTHEKHGQRIKAVRKAAERQERVIGILADLQGPKIRISSFKEGKIVLKTGDIFILDAALAPQAGNQQAVGIDYKLLPKDVGPEDVLLLDDGRIEFHVKEVKGSKIICHVETGGELSNHKGINRRGGGLSAPSLTDKDIEDLKWALKQEVDYIAVSFPRHAEDVLRARHLIEGERGTAGVIAKIERTEAVNNMDAVIAASDGVMVARGDLAVEIGDAEVPLVQKDIIHHARSLDKPVIIATQMMESMIHNSVPTRAEVSDVANAVLDNTDAVMLSAETAVGDYPVLAVQAMARTCVVAESQPRSHVSRHRVECRFQRIDEAIAMATMYTANHLNIAAII
;
A
#
# COMPACT_ATOMS: atom_id res chain seq x y z
N MET A 1 -9.82 28.79 31.26
CA MET A 1 -9.20 27.62 31.91
C MET A 1 -8.17 27.04 30.95
N SER A 2 -6.93 27.53 31.04
CA SER A 2 -5.81 27.12 30.19
C SER A 2 -4.63 26.88 31.12
N LYS A 3 -4.12 25.64 31.14
CA LYS A 3 -2.72 25.23 31.36
C LYS A 3 -2.66 23.71 31.56
N ASN A 4 -1.70 23.09 30.87
CA ASN A 4 -1.36 21.66 30.81
C ASN A 4 -2.23 20.76 29.91
N LYS A 5 -2.26 21.07 28.61
CA LYS A 5 -2.22 19.95 27.65
C LYS A 5 -0.76 19.52 27.59
N ASN A 6 -0.38 18.45 28.30
CA ASN A 6 0.79 17.68 27.90
C ASN A 6 0.62 17.43 26.40
N HIS A 7 1.49 17.99 25.57
CA HIS A 7 1.49 17.67 24.15
C HIS A 7 1.90 16.21 24.06
N MET A 8 0.91 15.32 24.03
CA MET A 8 1.17 13.91 23.83
C MET A 8 1.89 13.79 22.49
N LEU A 9 3.10 13.25 22.55
CA LEU A 9 3.86 12.94 21.35
C LEU A 9 3.10 11.86 20.59
N ARG A 10 2.80 12.12 19.32
CA ARG A 10 2.16 11.16 18.43
C ARG A 10 3.03 9.91 18.31
N ARG A 11 2.42 8.73 18.44
CA ARG A 11 3.10 7.43 18.37
C ARG A 11 2.98 6.81 16.98
N THR A 12 1.77 6.72 16.43
CA THR A 12 1.49 6.18 15.09
C THR A 12 2.12 7.07 14.05
N LYS A 13 2.95 6.50 13.17
CA LYS A 13 3.71 7.20 12.13
C LYS A 13 2.85 7.58 10.93
N ILE A 14 3.26 8.63 10.20
CA ILE A 14 2.59 9.06 8.97
C ILE A 14 3.55 8.90 7.80
N ILE A 15 3.09 8.17 6.78
CA ILE A 15 3.76 8.00 5.51
C ILE A 15 3.08 8.89 4.48
N ALA A 16 3.81 9.77 3.81
CA ALA A 16 3.27 10.62 2.75
C ALA A 16 3.90 10.29 1.40
N THR A 17 3.07 10.02 0.40
CA THR A 17 3.55 9.79 -0.97
C THR A 17 3.91 11.13 -1.63
N LEU A 18 5.10 11.19 -2.24
CA LEU A 18 5.56 12.36 -2.96
C LEU A 18 5.01 12.38 -4.39
N GLY A 19 4.72 13.58 -4.87
CA GLY A 19 4.24 13.85 -6.21
C GLY A 19 4.26 15.35 -6.54
N PRO A 20 3.63 15.75 -7.67
CA PRO A 20 3.53 17.14 -8.10
C PRO A 20 3.08 18.12 -7.01
N ALA A 21 2.14 17.74 -6.15
CA ALA A 21 1.64 18.61 -5.08
C ALA A 21 2.68 18.87 -3.98
N THR A 22 3.73 18.04 -3.90
CA THR A 22 4.85 18.18 -2.94
C THR A 22 6.16 18.61 -3.57
N ASP A 23 6.18 18.90 -4.87
CA ASP A 23 7.40 19.35 -5.57
C ASP A 23 7.78 20.79 -5.20
N ASP A 24 6.84 21.60 -4.69
CA ASP A 24 7.15 22.90 -4.08
C ASP A 24 7.92 22.70 -2.76
N PRO A 25 9.16 23.22 -2.64
CA PRO A 25 9.94 23.11 -1.41
C PRO A 25 9.22 23.63 -0.15
N LYS A 26 8.36 24.65 -0.28
CA LYS A 26 7.60 25.17 0.87
C LYS A 26 6.57 24.18 1.36
N ILE A 27 5.87 23.52 0.44
CA ILE A 27 4.89 22.48 0.79
C ILE A 27 5.60 21.27 1.38
N LEU A 28 6.73 20.86 0.79
CA LEU A 28 7.54 19.76 1.32
C LEU A 28 8.02 20.04 2.76
N GLU A 29 8.54 21.24 3.01
CA GLU A 29 8.95 21.66 4.36
C GLU A 29 7.74 21.68 5.31
N GLN A 30 6.57 22.13 4.87
CA GLN A 30 5.36 22.14 5.69
C GLN A 30 4.89 20.72 6.04
N ILE A 31 4.78 19.78 5.10
CA ILE A 31 4.33 18.42 5.44
C ILE A 31 5.29 17.71 6.42
N ILE A 32 6.61 17.95 6.28
CA ILE A 32 7.61 17.43 7.21
C ILE A 32 7.40 18.05 8.60
N HIS A 33 7.17 19.36 8.68
CA HIS A 33 6.90 20.07 9.93
C HIS A 33 5.65 19.51 10.63
N GLU A 34 4.56 19.33 9.88
CA GLU A 34 3.25 18.89 10.38
C GLU A 34 3.23 17.43 10.86
N GLY A 35 4.27 16.64 10.55
CA GLY A 35 4.46 15.34 11.17
C GLY A 35 4.60 14.16 10.22
N VAL A 36 5.01 14.34 8.97
CA VAL A 36 5.47 13.21 8.17
C VAL A 36 6.70 12.57 8.84
N ASP A 37 6.72 11.24 8.89
CA ASP A 37 7.84 10.44 9.43
C ASP A 37 8.58 9.68 8.32
N ILE A 38 7.85 9.24 7.29
CA ILE A 38 8.39 8.53 6.13
C ILE A 38 7.80 9.15 4.87
N VAL A 39 8.61 9.34 3.84
CA VAL A 39 8.13 9.69 2.50
C VAL A 39 8.13 8.46 1.61
N ARG A 40 7.09 8.32 0.78
CA ARG A 40 6.98 7.25 -0.22
C ARG A 40 7.27 7.79 -1.61
N VAL A 41 8.17 7.13 -2.35
CA VAL A 41 8.33 7.31 -3.80
C VAL A 41 7.70 6.12 -4.52
N ASN A 42 6.74 6.39 -5.40
CA ASN A 42 5.95 5.36 -6.07
C ASN A 42 6.45 5.15 -7.50
N PHE A 43 7.11 4.02 -7.78
CA PHE A 43 7.65 3.67 -9.11
C PHE A 43 6.59 3.25 -10.13
N SER A 44 5.31 3.25 -9.75
CA SER A 44 4.20 3.17 -10.70
C SER A 44 4.14 4.39 -11.64
N HIS A 45 4.71 5.51 -11.21
CA HIS A 45 4.69 6.81 -11.88
C HIS A 45 6.07 7.47 -11.86
N ASP A 46 6.22 8.49 -12.71
CA ASP A 46 7.42 9.34 -12.82
C ASP A 46 8.71 8.57 -13.18
N THR A 47 9.78 9.32 -13.39
CA THR A 47 11.10 8.81 -13.78
C THR A 47 12.04 8.78 -12.58
N HIS A 48 13.10 7.98 -12.68
CA HIS A 48 14.21 7.98 -11.71
C HIS A 48 14.76 9.39 -11.46
N GLU A 49 14.87 10.23 -12.48
CA GLU A 49 15.34 11.61 -12.34
C GLU A 49 14.46 12.42 -11.37
N LYS A 50 13.13 12.40 -11.56
CA LYS A 50 12.19 13.09 -10.67
C LYS A 50 12.23 12.54 -9.26
N HIS A 51 12.25 11.21 -9.11
CA HIS A 51 12.37 10.58 -7.78
C HIS A 51 13.66 10.98 -7.08
N GLY A 52 14.78 11.07 -7.80
CA GLY A 52 16.06 11.51 -7.24
C GLY A 52 16.04 12.98 -6.79
N GLN A 53 15.40 13.86 -7.57
CA GLN A 53 15.19 15.26 -7.18
C GLN A 53 14.37 15.37 -5.88
N ARG A 54 13.27 14.62 -5.78
CA ARG A 54 12.41 14.57 -4.59
C ARG A 54 13.16 14.04 -3.36
N ILE A 55 13.86 12.93 -3.48
CA ILE A 55 14.68 12.34 -2.39
C ILE A 55 15.70 13.36 -1.87
N LYS A 56 16.41 14.04 -2.77
CA LYS A 56 17.38 15.08 -2.40
C LYS A 56 16.72 16.26 -1.68
N ALA A 57 15.56 16.69 -2.16
CA ALA A 57 14.79 17.78 -1.53
C ALA A 57 14.32 17.40 -0.12
N VAL A 58 13.83 16.17 0.07
CA VAL A 58 13.41 15.64 1.39
C VAL A 58 14.57 15.66 2.37
N ARG A 59 15.72 15.10 2.00
CA ARG A 59 16.90 15.07 2.88
C ARG A 59 17.34 16.47 3.32
N LYS A 60 17.35 17.42 2.39
CA LYS A 60 17.68 18.82 2.68
C LYS A 60 16.66 19.50 3.60
N ALA A 61 15.37 19.26 3.37
CA ALA A 61 14.30 19.80 4.21
C ALA A 61 14.33 19.18 5.63
N ALA A 62 14.59 17.87 5.72
CA ALA A 62 14.73 17.13 6.97
C ALA A 62 15.92 17.65 7.79
N GLU A 63 17.08 17.86 7.16
CA GLU A 63 18.28 18.44 7.78
C GLU A 63 18.00 19.85 8.35
N ARG A 64 17.34 20.72 7.58
CA ARG A 64 16.97 22.08 8.02
C ARG A 64 16.04 22.10 9.23
N GLN A 65 15.23 21.07 9.39
CA GLN A 65 14.26 20.94 10.48
C GLN A 65 14.76 20.06 11.62
N GLU A 66 15.99 19.54 11.53
CA GLU A 66 16.57 18.60 12.50
C GLU A 66 15.68 17.37 12.72
N ARG A 67 15.06 16.87 11.65
CA ARG A 67 14.19 15.70 11.66
C ARG A 67 14.81 14.56 10.89
N VAL A 68 14.60 13.34 11.39
CA VAL A 68 14.90 12.10 10.65
C VAL A 68 13.64 11.72 9.88
N ILE A 69 13.76 11.61 8.56
CA ILE A 69 12.67 11.24 7.67
C ILE A 69 13.10 10.01 6.88
N GLY A 70 12.36 8.91 7.05
CA GLY A 70 12.61 7.69 6.29
C GLY A 70 12.14 7.81 4.85
N ILE A 71 12.72 7.01 3.96
CA ILE A 71 12.39 6.95 2.54
C ILE A 71 11.98 5.53 2.18
N LEU A 72 10.73 5.36 1.74
CA LEU A 72 10.16 4.11 1.28
C LEU A 72 10.00 4.15 -0.25
N ALA A 73 10.68 3.23 -0.92
CA ALA A 73 10.59 3.04 -2.35
C ALA A 73 9.58 1.92 -2.67
N ASP A 74 8.44 2.29 -3.27
CA ASP A 74 7.35 1.36 -3.58
C ASP A 74 7.44 0.89 -5.03
N LEU A 75 7.78 -0.39 -5.23
CA LEU A 75 7.94 -1.02 -6.53
C LEU A 75 6.58 -1.17 -7.22
N GLN A 76 6.59 -1.18 -8.54
CA GLN A 76 5.36 -1.18 -9.32
C GLN A 76 4.66 -2.54 -9.28
N GLY A 77 5.42 -3.63 -9.36
CA GLY A 77 4.88 -4.98 -9.53
C GLY A 77 4.27 -5.21 -10.92
N PRO A 78 3.68 -6.39 -11.14
CA PRO A 78 3.07 -6.75 -12.42
C PRO A 78 1.82 -5.92 -12.71
N LYS A 79 1.88 -5.02 -13.70
CA LYS A 79 0.69 -4.32 -14.22
C LYS A 79 -0.12 -5.23 -15.15
N ILE A 80 -1.15 -5.88 -14.61
CA ILE A 80 -2.13 -6.61 -15.42
C ILE A 80 -3.22 -5.63 -15.85
N ARG A 81 -3.20 -5.23 -17.12
CA ARG A 81 -4.06 -4.17 -17.66
C ARG A 81 -4.60 -4.53 -19.03
N ILE A 82 -5.73 -3.95 -19.39
CA ILE A 82 -6.12 -3.83 -20.79
C ILE A 82 -5.19 -2.85 -21.49
N SER A 83 -5.03 -3.02 -22.80
CA SER A 83 -4.22 -2.13 -23.62
C SER A 83 -4.98 -0.83 -23.90
N SER A 84 -5.35 -0.57 -25.15
CA SER A 84 -5.98 0.69 -25.56
C SER A 84 -7.00 0.50 -26.68
N PHE A 85 -7.97 1.40 -26.68
CA PHE A 85 -9.04 1.51 -27.66
C PHE A 85 -8.67 2.54 -28.74
N LYS A 86 -9.20 2.34 -29.95
CA LYS A 86 -9.04 3.28 -31.07
C LYS A 86 -9.52 4.69 -30.74
N GLU A 87 -10.64 4.78 -30.02
CA GLU A 87 -11.24 6.07 -29.60
C GLU A 87 -10.96 6.38 -28.13
N GLY A 88 -9.99 5.69 -27.52
CA GLY A 88 -9.55 5.90 -26.13
C GLY A 88 -10.47 5.32 -25.05
N LYS A 89 -11.75 5.07 -25.36
CA LYS A 89 -12.72 4.44 -24.45
C LYS A 89 -13.90 3.80 -25.18
N ILE A 90 -14.63 2.96 -24.46
CA ILE A 90 -15.92 2.38 -24.87
C ILE A 90 -16.90 2.40 -23.69
N VAL A 91 -18.19 2.17 -23.96
CA VAL A 91 -19.21 1.99 -22.93
C VAL A 91 -19.80 0.60 -23.08
N LEU A 92 -19.63 -0.23 -22.04
CA LEU A 92 -20.16 -1.59 -21.98
C LEU A 92 -21.48 -1.62 -21.23
N LYS A 93 -22.44 -2.40 -21.71
CA LYS A 93 -23.72 -2.63 -21.01
C LYS A 93 -23.71 -4.00 -20.36
N THR A 94 -24.39 -4.12 -19.22
CA THR A 94 -24.71 -5.42 -18.63
C THR A 94 -25.42 -6.29 -19.66
N GLY A 95 -24.96 -7.53 -19.84
CA GLY A 95 -25.44 -8.45 -20.86
C GLY A 95 -24.56 -8.55 -22.11
N ASP A 96 -23.66 -7.58 -22.34
CA ASP A 96 -22.81 -7.59 -23.52
C ASP A 96 -21.82 -8.77 -23.51
N ILE A 97 -21.42 -9.20 -24.70
CA ILE A 97 -20.29 -10.13 -24.87
C ILE A 97 -19.06 -9.30 -25.26
N PHE A 98 -17.99 -9.45 -24.49
CA PHE A 98 -16.76 -8.70 -24.70
C PHE A 98 -15.53 -9.62 -24.63
N ILE A 99 -14.53 -9.35 -25.47
CA ILE A 99 -13.36 -10.23 -25.63
C ILE A 99 -12.09 -9.53 -25.14
N LEU A 100 -11.39 -10.17 -24.21
CA LEU A 100 -10.00 -9.84 -23.88
C LEU A 100 -9.09 -10.73 -24.74
N ASP A 101 -8.27 -10.13 -25.62
CA ASP A 101 -7.43 -10.90 -26.55
C ASP A 101 -5.94 -10.58 -26.37
N ALA A 102 -5.17 -11.57 -25.93
CA ALA A 102 -3.73 -11.42 -25.76
C ALA A 102 -2.99 -11.14 -27.10
N ALA A 103 -3.55 -11.58 -28.23
CA ALA A 103 -2.96 -11.39 -29.55
C ALA A 103 -3.37 -10.08 -30.23
N LEU A 104 -4.33 -9.34 -29.67
CA LEU A 104 -4.75 -8.07 -30.27
C LEU A 104 -3.66 -7.02 -30.10
N ALA A 105 -3.36 -6.32 -31.19
CA ALA A 105 -2.36 -5.26 -31.21
C ALA A 105 -2.73 -4.12 -30.24
N PRO A 106 -1.74 -3.42 -29.65
CA PRO A 106 -2.00 -2.20 -28.90
C PRO A 106 -2.81 -1.19 -29.73
N GLN A 107 -3.67 -0.42 -29.08
CA GLN A 107 -4.56 0.59 -29.70
C GLN A 107 -5.60 0.06 -30.70
N ALA A 108 -5.73 -1.26 -30.87
CA ALA A 108 -6.72 -1.84 -31.77
C ALA A 108 -8.08 -2.13 -31.11
N GLY A 109 -8.23 -1.82 -29.81
CA GLY A 109 -9.46 -2.08 -29.06
C GLY A 109 -10.67 -1.33 -29.62
N ASN A 110 -11.84 -1.95 -29.50
CA ASN A 110 -13.13 -1.45 -29.97
C ASN A 110 -14.28 -2.00 -29.10
N GLN A 111 -15.53 -1.77 -29.51
CA GLN A 111 -16.73 -2.18 -28.77
C GLN A 111 -16.85 -3.71 -28.52
N GLN A 112 -16.11 -4.54 -29.26
CA GLN A 112 -16.20 -6.00 -29.18
C GLN A 112 -14.99 -6.65 -28.47
N ALA A 113 -13.82 -6.02 -28.56
CA ALA A 113 -12.60 -6.60 -28.02
C ALA A 113 -11.55 -5.56 -27.64
N VAL A 114 -10.69 -5.90 -26.67
CA VAL A 114 -9.49 -5.13 -26.32
C VAL A 114 -8.30 -6.05 -26.08
N GLY A 115 -7.11 -5.54 -26.36
CA GLY A 115 -5.87 -6.23 -26.06
C GLY A 115 -5.60 -6.24 -24.56
N ILE A 116 -4.80 -7.19 -24.10
CA ILE A 116 -4.29 -7.23 -22.72
C ILE A 116 -2.77 -7.20 -22.71
N ASP A 117 -2.18 -6.53 -21.73
CA ASP A 117 -0.73 -6.40 -21.61
C ASP A 117 -0.11 -7.69 -21.05
N TYR A 118 -0.79 -8.35 -20.10
CA TYR A 118 -0.38 -9.63 -19.56
C TYR A 118 -0.79 -10.80 -20.46
N LYS A 119 0.12 -11.22 -21.33
CA LYS A 119 -0.14 -12.20 -22.40
C LYS A 119 -0.45 -13.62 -21.91
N LEU A 120 -0.16 -13.91 -20.64
CA LEU A 120 -0.44 -15.21 -20.03
C LEU A 120 -1.82 -15.27 -19.36
N LEU A 121 -2.59 -14.18 -19.29
CA LEU A 121 -3.92 -14.18 -18.67
C LEU A 121 -4.85 -15.30 -19.19
N PRO A 122 -4.89 -15.65 -20.50
CA PRO A 122 -5.74 -16.75 -20.97
C PRO A 122 -5.37 -18.13 -20.40
N LYS A 123 -4.18 -18.29 -19.81
CA LYS A 123 -3.76 -19.51 -19.13
C LYS A 123 -4.11 -19.52 -17.63
N ASP A 124 -4.41 -18.35 -17.08
CA ASP A 124 -4.67 -18.14 -15.65
C ASP A 124 -6.17 -18.04 -15.34
N VAL A 125 -7.02 -18.02 -16.36
CA VAL A 125 -8.47 -17.93 -16.24
C VAL A 125 -9.15 -19.08 -16.98
N GLY A 126 -10.30 -19.49 -16.48
CA GLY A 126 -11.19 -20.47 -17.09
C GLY A 126 -12.65 -20.04 -17.00
N PRO A 127 -13.58 -20.86 -17.55
CA PRO A 127 -15.01 -20.64 -17.36
C PRO A 127 -15.37 -20.48 -15.88
N GLU A 128 -16.34 -19.61 -15.59
CA GLU A 128 -16.82 -19.24 -14.24
C GLU A 128 -15.90 -18.31 -13.44
N ASP A 129 -14.72 -17.97 -13.95
CA ASP A 129 -13.89 -16.94 -13.31
C ASP A 129 -14.51 -15.55 -13.49
N VAL A 130 -14.36 -14.72 -12.45
CA VAL A 130 -14.77 -13.32 -12.48
C VAL A 130 -13.54 -12.43 -12.63
N LEU A 131 -13.53 -11.62 -13.68
CA LEU A 131 -12.54 -10.59 -13.94
C LEU A 131 -13.09 -9.22 -13.58
N LEU A 132 -12.32 -8.49 -12.80
CA LEU A 132 -12.66 -7.17 -12.27
C LEU A 132 -11.78 -6.13 -12.96
N LEU A 133 -12.41 -5.14 -13.59
CA LEU A 133 -11.75 -4.08 -14.32
C LEU A 133 -12.03 -2.72 -13.69
N ASP A 134 -11.05 -1.82 -13.81
CA ASP A 134 -11.14 -0.45 -13.27
C ASP A 134 -11.51 -0.44 -11.78
N ASP A 135 -10.69 -1.11 -10.96
CA ASP A 135 -10.87 -1.23 -9.51
C ASP A 135 -12.23 -1.85 -9.12
N GLY A 136 -12.70 -2.80 -9.94
CA GLY A 136 -13.96 -3.54 -9.71
C GLY A 136 -15.21 -2.80 -10.16
N ARG A 137 -15.10 -1.63 -10.81
CA ARG A 137 -16.27 -0.91 -11.36
C ARG A 137 -16.94 -1.64 -12.51
N ILE A 138 -16.17 -2.42 -13.27
CA ILE A 138 -16.66 -3.26 -14.35
C ILE A 138 -16.37 -4.71 -14.00
N GLU A 139 -17.36 -5.58 -14.18
CA GLU A 139 -17.27 -7.00 -13.84
C GLU A 139 -17.57 -7.85 -15.08
N PHE A 140 -16.66 -8.77 -15.37
CA PHE A 140 -16.74 -9.73 -16.46
C PHE A 140 -16.79 -11.14 -15.92
N HIS A 141 -17.79 -11.91 -16.33
CA HIS A 141 -17.85 -13.34 -16.10
C HIS A 141 -17.25 -14.08 -17.30
N VAL A 142 -16.20 -14.87 -17.08
CA VAL A 142 -15.54 -15.63 -18.14
C VAL A 142 -16.44 -16.77 -18.58
N LYS A 143 -16.84 -16.75 -19.85
CA LYS A 143 -17.66 -17.80 -20.45
C LYS A 143 -16.80 -18.93 -21.03
N GLU A 144 -15.75 -18.56 -21.75
CA GLU A 144 -14.91 -19.53 -22.45
C GLU A 144 -13.55 -18.89 -22.80
N VAL A 145 -12.50 -19.70 -22.82
CA VAL A 145 -11.18 -19.30 -23.33
C VAL A 145 -10.86 -20.05 -24.62
N LYS A 146 -10.57 -19.32 -25.71
CA LYS A 146 -10.18 -19.86 -27.02
C LYS A 146 -8.81 -19.34 -27.43
N GLY A 147 -7.76 -20.10 -27.17
CA GLY A 147 -6.39 -19.71 -27.49
C GLY A 147 -5.99 -18.44 -26.73
N SER A 148 -5.80 -17.33 -27.44
CA SER A 148 -5.47 -16.02 -26.84
C SER A 148 -6.69 -15.23 -26.36
N LYS A 149 -7.91 -15.67 -26.68
CA LYS A 149 -9.16 -14.92 -26.48
C LYS A 149 -9.90 -15.42 -25.25
N ILE A 150 -10.20 -14.52 -24.33
CA ILE A 150 -11.08 -14.75 -23.18
C ILE A 150 -12.42 -14.11 -23.51
N ILE A 151 -13.45 -14.93 -23.71
CA ILE A 151 -14.79 -14.49 -24.06
C ILE A 151 -15.55 -14.29 -22.76
N CYS A 152 -15.95 -13.04 -22.49
CA CYS A 152 -16.61 -12.66 -21.25
C CYS A 152 -18.04 -12.21 -21.50
N HIS A 153 -18.89 -12.44 -20.51
CA HIS A 153 -20.17 -11.78 -20.36
C HIS A 153 -20.00 -10.59 -19.41
N VAL A 154 -20.53 -9.43 -19.76
CA VAL A 154 -20.48 -8.23 -18.91
C VAL A 154 -21.58 -8.34 -17.85
N GLU A 155 -21.19 -8.58 -16.61
CA GLU A 155 -22.07 -8.58 -15.43
C GLU A 155 -22.43 -7.15 -15.05
N THR A 156 -21.40 -6.32 -14.84
CA THR A 156 -21.54 -4.90 -14.51
C THR A 156 -20.85 -4.07 -15.59
N GLY A 157 -21.64 -3.34 -16.36
CA GLY A 157 -21.15 -2.45 -17.42
C GLY A 157 -20.68 -1.09 -16.91
N GLY A 158 -20.15 -0.27 -17.81
CA GLY A 158 -19.61 1.04 -17.49
C GLY A 158 -18.73 1.60 -18.60
N GLU A 159 -18.17 2.78 -18.37
CA GLU A 159 -17.15 3.35 -19.25
C GLU A 159 -15.80 2.63 -19.00
N LEU A 160 -15.24 2.02 -20.04
CA LEU A 160 -13.93 1.37 -20.00
C LEU A 160 -12.95 2.17 -20.88
N SER A 161 -11.95 2.77 -20.26
CA SER A 161 -10.92 3.56 -20.95
C SER A 161 -9.56 2.82 -21.00
N ASN A 162 -8.56 3.42 -21.63
CA ASN A 162 -7.25 2.78 -21.81
C ASN A 162 -6.56 2.42 -20.49
N HIS A 163 -5.74 1.35 -20.53
CA HIS A 163 -4.80 0.97 -19.46
C HIS A 163 -5.42 0.72 -18.08
N LYS A 164 -6.71 0.34 -18.04
CA LYS A 164 -7.38 -0.05 -16.80
C LYS A 164 -6.88 -1.40 -16.29
N GLY A 165 -6.76 -1.52 -14.97
CA GLY A 165 -6.35 -2.75 -14.28
C GLY A 165 -7.31 -3.89 -14.52
N ILE A 166 -6.79 -5.12 -14.46
CA ILE A 166 -7.56 -6.37 -14.48
C ILE A 166 -7.11 -7.20 -13.28
N ASN A 167 -8.05 -7.52 -12.41
CA ASN A 167 -7.86 -8.46 -11.30
C ASN A 167 -8.78 -9.67 -11.49
N ARG A 168 -8.43 -10.80 -10.87
CA ARG A 168 -9.27 -12.00 -10.84
C ARG A 168 -9.79 -12.17 -9.42
N ARG A 169 -11.11 -12.23 -9.25
CA ARG A 169 -11.73 -12.42 -7.92
C ARG A 169 -11.21 -13.73 -7.31
N GLY A 170 -10.75 -13.67 -6.06
CA GLY A 170 -10.20 -14.84 -5.35
C GLY A 170 -8.77 -15.24 -5.73
N GLY A 171 -8.05 -14.41 -6.49
CA GLY A 171 -6.65 -14.64 -6.86
C GLY A 171 -6.46 -15.58 -8.05
N GLY A 172 -5.28 -16.19 -8.13
CA GLY A 172 -4.93 -17.19 -9.13
C GLY A 172 -4.17 -16.67 -10.36
N LEU A 173 -3.82 -15.39 -10.41
CA LEU A 173 -2.98 -14.84 -11.48
C LEU A 173 -1.51 -15.25 -11.27
N SER A 174 -0.88 -15.81 -12.30
CA SER A 174 0.45 -16.41 -12.19
C SER A 174 1.60 -15.42 -12.38
N ALA A 175 1.29 -14.14 -12.62
CA ALA A 175 2.25 -13.08 -12.88
C ALA A 175 3.37 -13.02 -11.82
N PRO A 176 4.63 -12.83 -12.22
CA PRO A 176 5.75 -12.73 -11.28
C PRO A 176 5.61 -11.48 -10.42
N SER A 177 5.97 -11.61 -9.14
CA SER A 177 5.96 -10.52 -8.15
C SER A 177 6.95 -9.40 -8.49
N LEU A 178 8.10 -9.74 -9.05
CA LEU A 178 9.12 -8.80 -9.52
C LEU A 178 9.27 -8.86 -11.04
N THR A 179 9.00 -7.74 -11.69
CA THR A 179 9.24 -7.52 -13.12
C THR A 179 10.68 -7.06 -13.39
N ASP A 180 11.12 -7.07 -14.65
CA ASP A 180 12.43 -6.53 -15.04
C ASP A 180 12.56 -5.04 -14.66
N LYS A 181 11.46 -4.28 -14.84
CA LYS A 181 11.39 -2.89 -14.40
C LYS A 181 11.56 -2.76 -12.89
N ASP A 182 10.92 -3.62 -12.09
CA ASP A 182 11.05 -3.58 -10.64
C ASP A 182 12.49 -3.88 -10.19
N ILE A 183 13.21 -4.75 -10.90
CA ILE A 183 14.62 -5.03 -10.61
C ILE A 183 15.48 -3.80 -10.91
N GLU A 184 15.24 -3.11 -12.02
CA GLU A 184 15.94 -1.86 -12.35
C GLU A 184 15.63 -0.74 -11.34
N ASP A 185 14.36 -0.57 -10.97
CA ASP A 185 13.91 0.41 -9.98
C ASP A 185 14.51 0.13 -8.59
N LEU A 186 14.53 -1.14 -8.16
CA LEU A 186 15.12 -1.57 -6.90
C LEU A 186 16.61 -1.22 -6.87
N LYS A 187 17.36 -1.57 -7.91
CA LYS A 187 18.80 -1.25 -7.99
C LYS A 187 19.06 0.25 -7.97
N TRP A 188 18.22 1.02 -8.65
CA TRP A 188 18.32 2.48 -8.62
C TRP A 188 18.00 3.04 -7.23
N ALA A 189 16.94 2.55 -6.58
CA ALA A 189 16.53 2.99 -5.25
C ALA A 189 17.61 2.71 -4.20
N LEU A 190 18.28 1.56 -4.26
CA LEU A 190 19.40 1.24 -3.36
C LEU A 190 20.57 2.22 -3.51
N LYS A 191 20.88 2.67 -4.73
CA LYS A 191 21.88 3.72 -4.97
C LYS A 191 21.46 5.08 -4.40
N GLN A 192 20.16 5.30 -4.19
CA GLN A 192 19.66 6.47 -3.50
C GLN A 192 19.67 6.31 -1.98
N GLU A 193 20.09 5.16 -1.42
CA GLU A 193 20.11 4.88 0.01
C GLU A 193 18.72 5.02 0.66
N VAL A 194 17.70 4.41 0.03
CA VAL A 194 16.37 4.31 0.62
C VAL A 194 16.37 3.38 1.84
N ASP A 195 15.52 3.67 2.82
CA ASP A 195 15.44 2.90 4.07
C ASP A 195 14.60 1.62 3.89
N TYR A 196 13.58 1.67 3.02
CA TYR A 196 12.67 0.56 2.78
C TYR A 196 12.36 0.37 1.29
N ILE A 197 12.20 -0.88 0.88
CA ILE A 197 11.65 -1.28 -0.43
C ILE A 197 10.32 -1.99 -0.19
N ALA A 198 9.22 -1.45 -0.73
CA ALA A 198 7.94 -2.14 -0.73
C ALA A 198 7.79 -3.02 -1.98
N VAL A 199 7.52 -4.30 -1.76
CA VAL A 199 7.35 -5.31 -2.82
C VAL A 199 5.86 -5.47 -3.08
N SER A 200 5.45 -5.19 -4.32
CA SER A 200 4.08 -5.33 -4.77
C SER A 200 3.74 -6.76 -5.21
N PHE A 201 2.51 -7.18 -4.95
CA PHE A 201 1.88 -8.44 -5.29
C PHE A 201 2.67 -9.70 -4.88
N PRO A 202 3.34 -9.77 -3.71
CA PRO A 202 3.90 -11.02 -3.23
C PRO A 202 2.76 -12.02 -3.02
N ARG A 203 2.95 -13.27 -3.45
CA ARG A 203 2.02 -14.37 -3.17
C ARG A 203 2.51 -15.22 -2.02
N HIS A 204 3.83 -15.43 -1.96
CA HIS A 204 4.47 -16.33 -1.01
C HIS A 204 5.73 -15.71 -0.42
N ALA A 205 6.27 -16.33 0.63
CA ALA A 205 7.49 -15.88 1.29
C ALA A 205 8.68 -15.76 0.32
N GLU A 206 8.75 -16.65 -0.68
CA GLU A 206 9.81 -16.70 -1.69
C GLU A 206 9.85 -15.42 -2.54
N ASP A 207 8.72 -14.77 -2.79
CA ASP A 207 8.66 -13.50 -3.52
C ASP A 207 9.37 -12.39 -2.73
N VAL A 208 9.13 -12.34 -1.42
CA VAL A 208 9.75 -11.39 -0.49
C VAL A 208 11.25 -11.69 -0.34
N LEU A 209 11.60 -12.97 -0.16
CA LEU A 209 12.99 -13.40 -0.08
C LEU A 209 13.74 -13.10 -1.37
N ARG A 210 13.12 -13.22 -2.54
CA ARG A 210 13.76 -12.86 -3.82
C ARG A 210 14.15 -11.39 -3.84
N ALA A 211 13.28 -10.49 -3.39
CA ALA A 211 13.62 -9.07 -3.26
C ALA A 211 14.77 -8.85 -2.27
N ARG A 212 14.74 -9.54 -1.12
CA ARG A 212 15.81 -9.49 -0.12
C ARG A 212 17.17 -9.92 -0.70
N HIS A 213 17.24 -11.04 -1.40
CA HIS A 213 18.48 -11.50 -2.03
C HIS A 213 19.02 -10.51 -3.08
N LEU A 214 18.14 -9.82 -3.82
CA LEU A 214 18.55 -8.77 -4.75
C LEU A 214 19.16 -7.57 -4.00
N ILE A 215 18.55 -7.17 -2.88
CA ILE A 215 19.07 -6.08 -2.02
C ILE A 215 20.44 -6.45 -1.47
N GLU A 216 20.59 -7.64 -0.90
CA GLU A 216 21.86 -8.15 -0.37
C GLU A 216 22.93 -8.27 -1.46
N GLY A 217 22.56 -8.74 -2.65
CA GLY A 217 23.45 -8.85 -3.80
C GLY A 217 24.01 -7.50 -4.28
N GLU A 218 23.23 -6.43 -4.15
CA GLU A 218 23.64 -5.05 -4.42
C GLU A 218 24.27 -4.37 -3.18
N ARG A 219 24.49 -5.13 -2.09
CA ARG A 219 25.02 -4.65 -0.80
C ARG A 219 24.17 -3.56 -0.15
N GLY A 220 22.89 -3.52 -0.46
CA GLY A 220 21.93 -2.62 0.17
C GLY A 220 21.54 -3.10 1.57
N THR A 221 21.04 -2.18 2.38
CA THR A 221 20.57 -2.44 3.76
C THR A 221 19.09 -2.09 3.95
N ALA A 222 18.37 -1.77 2.87
CA ALA A 222 16.98 -1.39 2.93
C ALA A 222 16.12 -2.55 3.46
N GLY A 223 15.19 -2.26 4.36
CA GLY A 223 14.22 -3.23 4.83
C GLY A 223 13.17 -3.56 3.75
N VAL A 224 12.66 -4.79 3.75
CA VAL A 224 11.63 -5.22 2.80
C VAL A 224 10.24 -5.11 3.43
N ILE A 225 9.37 -4.30 2.82
CA ILE A 225 7.96 -4.19 3.18
C ILE A 225 7.13 -5.05 2.23
N ALA A 226 6.46 -6.08 2.71
CA ALA A 226 5.57 -6.89 1.88
C ALA A 226 4.18 -6.25 1.81
N LYS A 227 3.68 -5.95 0.60
CA LYS A 227 2.32 -5.46 0.41
C LYS A 227 1.35 -6.62 0.37
N ILE A 228 0.47 -6.73 1.36
CA ILE A 228 -0.58 -7.75 1.41
C ILE A 228 -1.77 -7.23 0.59
N GLU A 229 -1.80 -7.62 -0.67
CA GLU A 229 -2.79 -7.18 -1.66
C GLU A 229 -3.40 -8.31 -2.49
N ARG A 230 -3.08 -9.56 -2.14
CA ARG A 230 -3.53 -10.76 -2.85
C ARG A 230 -4.15 -11.76 -1.92
N THR A 231 -5.16 -12.47 -2.42
CA THR A 231 -5.81 -13.58 -1.70
C THR A 231 -4.78 -14.63 -1.25
N GLU A 232 -3.80 -14.96 -2.09
CA GLU A 232 -2.75 -15.93 -1.77
C GLU A 232 -1.85 -15.47 -0.62
N ALA A 233 -1.56 -14.17 -0.56
CA ALA A 233 -0.76 -13.58 0.52
C ALA A 233 -1.51 -13.61 1.85
N VAL A 234 -2.83 -13.37 1.84
CA VAL A 234 -3.67 -13.48 3.04
C VAL A 234 -3.68 -14.92 3.54
N ASN A 235 -3.87 -15.89 2.65
CA ASN A 235 -3.90 -17.32 3.01
C ASN A 235 -2.57 -17.84 3.57
N ASN A 236 -1.45 -17.19 3.22
CA ASN A 236 -0.10 -17.56 3.67
C ASN A 236 0.60 -16.42 4.44
N MET A 237 -0.17 -15.59 5.16
CA MET A 237 0.34 -14.32 5.68
C MET A 237 1.49 -14.51 6.67
N ASP A 238 1.48 -15.54 7.50
CA ASP A 238 2.54 -15.77 8.49
C ASP A 238 3.91 -15.97 7.84
N ALA A 239 3.96 -16.74 6.75
CA ALA A 239 5.21 -16.97 6.03
C ALA A 239 5.69 -15.69 5.32
N VAL A 240 4.76 -14.93 4.72
CA VAL A 240 5.05 -13.66 4.06
C VAL A 240 5.56 -12.61 5.06
N ILE A 241 4.87 -12.48 6.21
CA ILE A 241 5.23 -11.58 7.31
C ILE A 241 6.62 -11.96 7.86
N ALA A 242 6.85 -13.24 8.14
CA ALA A 242 8.14 -13.72 8.67
C ALA A 242 9.32 -13.42 7.73
N ALA A 243 9.11 -13.52 6.41
CA ALA A 243 10.12 -13.21 5.40
C ALA A 243 10.37 -11.69 5.22
N SER A 244 9.46 -10.84 5.67
CA SER A 244 9.51 -9.38 5.54
C SER A 244 10.13 -8.68 6.76
N ASP A 245 10.53 -7.43 6.62
CA ASP A 245 10.91 -6.55 7.74
C ASP A 245 9.73 -5.71 8.25
N GLY A 246 8.60 -5.76 7.53
CA GLY A 246 7.34 -5.11 7.84
C GLY A 246 6.31 -5.42 6.76
N VAL A 247 5.04 -5.12 7.03
CA VAL A 247 3.96 -5.36 6.07
C VAL A 247 3.12 -4.12 5.84
N MET A 248 2.53 -4.03 4.65
CA MET A 248 1.59 -2.98 4.27
C MET A 248 0.27 -3.62 3.89
N VAL A 249 -0.81 -3.25 4.57
CA VAL A 249 -2.18 -3.62 4.19
C VAL A 249 -2.60 -2.70 3.05
N ALA A 250 -2.42 -3.15 1.81
CA ALA A 250 -2.71 -2.39 0.60
C ALA A 250 -4.17 -2.61 0.19
N ARG A 251 -5.06 -1.83 0.85
CA ARG A 251 -6.52 -2.06 0.85
C ARG A 251 -7.18 -1.93 -0.51
N GLY A 252 -6.68 -1.03 -1.38
CA GLY A 252 -7.23 -0.83 -2.72
C GLY A 252 -7.24 -2.12 -3.54
N ASP A 253 -6.07 -2.67 -3.84
CA ASP A 253 -5.94 -3.92 -4.60
C ASP A 253 -6.53 -5.12 -3.83
N LEU A 254 -6.36 -5.17 -2.50
CA LEU A 254 -6.92 -6.24 -1.67
C LEU A 254 -8.46 -6.28 -1.74
N ALA A 255 -9.14 -5.12 -1.70
CA ALA A 255 -10.60 -5.05 -1.78
C ALA A 255 -11.14 -5.63 -3.09
N VAL A 256 -10.40 -5.47 -4.19
CA VAL A 256 -10.77 -6.06 -5.47
C VAL A 256 -10.65 -7.59 -5.44
N GLU A 257 -9.66 -8.12 -4.72
CA GLU A 257 -9.38 -9.56 -4.63
C GLU A 257 -10.37 -10.31 -3.73
N ILE A 258 -10.60 -9.81 -2.51
CA ILE A 258 -11.38 -10.51 -1.46
C ILE A 258 -12.76 -9.90 -1.20
N GLY A 259 -13.08 -8.76 -1.83
CA GLY A 259 -14.28 -7.98 -1.55
C GLY A 259 -14.06 -6.90 -0.48
N ASP A 260 -14.66 -5.74 -0.69
CA ASP A 260 -14.53 -4.56 0.17
C ASP A 260 -14.99 -4.80 1.61
N ALA A 261 -16.07 -5.57 1.80
CA ALA A 261 -16.63 -5.90 3.11
C ALA A 261 -15.70 -6.78 3.97
N GLU A 262 -14.82 -7.57 3.35
CA GLU A 262 -13.90 -8.47 4.07
C GLU A 262 -12.60 -7.77 4.48
N VAL A 263 -12.20 -6.70 3.77
CA VAL A 263 -10.95 -5.98 4.04
C VAL A 263 -10.83 -5.50 5.49
N PRO A 264 -11.86 -4.93 6.15
CA PRO A 264 -11.75 -4.51 7.55
C PRO A 264 -11.45 -5.65 8.52
N LEU A 265 -11.91 -6.88 8.23
CA LEU A 265 -11.62 -8.05 9.06
C LEU A 265 -10.19 -8.53 8.81
N VAL A 266 -9.82 -8.72 7.55
CA VAL A 266 -8.47 -9.16 7.15
C VAL A 266 -7.39 -8.17 7.58
N GLN A 267 -7.67 -6.86 7.56
CA GLN A 267 -6.76 -5.84 8.10
C GLN A 267 -6.41 -6.10 9.56
N LYS A 268 -7.41 -6.39 10.41
CA LYS A 268 -7.20 -6.65 11.84
C LYS A 268 -6.37 -7.91 12.06
N ASP A 269 -6.62 -8.94 11.26
CA ASP A 269 -5.85 -10.19 11.31
C ASP A 269 -4.39 -9.93 10.90
N ILE A 270 -4.14 -9.21 9.80
CA ILE A 270 -2.77 -8.87 9.37
C ILE A 270 -2.05 -8.07 10.45
N ILE A 271 -2.68 -7.07 11.06
CA ILE A 271 -2.09 -6.29 12.15
C ILE A 271 -1.73 -7.20 13.34
N HIS A 272 -2.64 -8.10 13.72
CA HIS A 272 -2.43 -9.02 14.84
C HIS A 272 -1.24 -9.97 14.58
N HIS A 273 -1.19 -10.58 13.41
CA HIS A 273 -0.13 -11.51 13.01
C HIS A 273 1.22 -10.79 12.87
N ALA A 274 1.25 -9.62 12.21
CA ALA A 274 2.46 -8.80 12.07
C ALA A 274 3.08 -8.47 13.43
N ARG A 275 2.27 -7.96 14.36
CA ARG A 275 2.73 -7.63 15.71
C ARG A 275 3.20 -8.88 16.46
N SER A 276 2.52 -10.01 16.33
CA SER A 276 2.89 -11.26 16.98
C SER A 276 4.20 -11.85 16.47
N LEU A 277 4.61 -11.48 15.26
CA LEU A 277 5.90 -11.82 14.63
C LEU A 277 6.93 -10.67 14.74
N ASP A 278 6.67 -9.69 15.60
CA ASP A 278 7.50 -8.51 15.85
C ASP A 278 7.84 -7.71 14.58
N LYS A 279 6.86 -7.61 13.67
CA LYS A 279 6.96 -6.84 12.42
C LYS A 279 6.07 -5.59 12.48
N PRO A 280 6.55 -4.43 12.01
CA PRO A 280 5.75 -3.24 11.87
C PRO A 280 4.70 -3.41 10.76
N VAL A 281 3.55 -2.76 10.93
CA VAL A 281 2.43 -2.79 9.98
C VAL A 281 1.96 -1.39 9.59
N ILE A 282 1.76 -1.21 8.29
CA ILE A 282 1.32 0.04 7.65
C ILE A 282 -0.10 -0.17 7.10
N ILE A 283 -1.04 0.70 7.44
CA ILE A 283 -2.34 0.76 6.75
C ILE A 283 -2.27 1.78 5.61
N ALA A 284 -2.58 1.32 4.41
CA ALA A 284 -2.40 2.07 3.17
C ALA A 284 -3.68 2.23 2.37
N THR A 285 -3.67 3.26 1.51
CA THR A 285 -4.70 3.64 0.51
C THR A 285 -6.00 4.18 1.10
N GLN A 286 -6.53 5.26 0.52
CA GLN A 286 -7.86 5.84 0.80
C GLN A 286 -8.13 6.15 2.29
N MET A 287 -7.11 6.53 3.05
CA MET A 287 -7.28 6.88 4.47
C MET A 287 -7.96 8.25 4.62
N MET A 288 -7.72 9.17 3.68
CA MET A 288 -8.35 10.50 3.62
C MET A 288 -8.66 10.91 2.17
N GLU A 289 -9.14 9.98 1.35
CA GLU A 289 -9.30 10.13 -0.11
C GLU A 289 -10.03 11.43 -0.51
N SER A 290 -11.09 11.81 0.20
CA SER A 290 -11.85 13.02 -0.08
C SER A 290 -10.99 14.29 -0.01
N MET A 291 -9.89 14.26 0.75
CA MET A 291 -8.96 15.38 0.90
C MET A 291 -8.05 15.62 -0.29
N ILE A 292 -8.12 14.78 -1.33
CA ILE A 292 -7.54 15.11 -2.64
C ILE A 292 -8.16 16.42 -3.16
N HIS A 293 -9.47 16.61 -2.95
CA HIS A 293 -10.20 17.79 -3.47
C HIS A 293 -10.93 18.61 -2.41
N ASN A 294 -10.98 18.13 -1.16
CA ASN A 294 -11.66 18.80 -0.07
C ASN A 294 -10.68 19.20 1.03
N SER A 295 -10.91 20.35 1.65
CA SER A 295 -10.06 20.85 2.74
C SER A 295 -10.32 20.17 4.09
N VAL A 296 -11.34 19.30 4.18
CA VAL A 296 -11.77 18.63 5.40
C VAL A 296 -12.13 17.17 5.07
N PRO A 297 -11.67 16.19 5.87
CA PRO A 297 -12.00 14.79 5.64
C PRO A 297 -13.47 14.51 6.02
N THR A 298 -14.01 13.43 5.47
CA THR A 298 -15.31 12.92 5.89
C THR A 298 -15.23 12.32 7.29
N ARG A 299 -16.40 12.16 7.95
CA ARG A 299 -16.48 11.47 9.24
C ARG A 299 -16.07 9.99 9.13
N ALA A 300 -16.32 9.37 7.98
CA ALA A 300 -15.95 7.98 7.72
C ALA A 300 -14.43 7.82 7.67
N GLU A 301 -13.73 8.70 6.96
CA GLU A 301 -12.25 8.70 6.88
C GLU A 301 -11.60 8.95 8.24
N VAL A 302 -12.12 9.90 9.03
CA VAL A 302 -11.63 10.13 10.40
C VAL A 302 -11.83 8.88 11.27
N SER A 303 -12.98 8.20 11.12
CA SER A 303 -13.26 6.96 11.84
C SER A 303 -12.32 5.82 11.38
N ASP A 304 -12.04 5.71 10.09
CA ASP A 304 -11.14 4.71 9.52
C ASP A 304 -9.72 4.85 10.07
N VAL A 305 -9.15 6.05 9.98
CA VAL A 305 -7.83 6.37 10.53
C VAL A 305 -7.78 6.09 12.04
N ALA A 306 -8.79 6.53 12.79
CA ALA A 306 -8.84 6.29 14.23
C ALA A 306 -8.91 4.80 14.58
N ASN A 307 -9.68 4.00 13.84
CA ASN A 307 -9.76 2.55 14.09
C ASN A 307 -8.47 1.84 13.71
N ALA A 308 -7.79 2.20 12.62
CA ALA A 308 -6.47 1.65 12.30
C ALA A 308 -5.45 1.89 13.43
N VAL A 309 -5.49 3.08 14.05
CA VAL A 309 -4.67 3.40 15.23
C VAL A 309 -5.06 2.53 16.43
N LEU A 310 -6.36 2.38 16.71
CA LEU A 310 -6.86 1.55 17.82
C LEU A 310 -6.60 0.06 17.62
N ASP A 311 -6.52 -0.39 16.37
CA ASP A 311 -6.08 -1.75 16.01
C ASP A 311 -4.57 -1.95 16.22
N ASN A 312 -3.84 -0.87 16.55
CA ASN A 312 -2.40 -0.80 16.84
C ASN A 312 -1.52 -0.88 15.60
N THR A 313 -1.91 -0.22 14.51
CA THR A 313 -1.00 -0.03 13.38
C THR A 313 0.19 0.86 13.76
N ASP A 314 1.37 0.57 13.22
CA ASP A 314 2.57 1.39 13.41
C ASP A 314 2.52 2.67 12.58
N ALA A 315 1.97 2.60 11.35
CA ALA A 315 1.87 3.75 10.47
C ALA A 315 0.58 3.77 9.64
N VAL A 316 0.16 4.97 9.27
CA VAL A 316 -0.91 5.24 8.32
C VAL A 316 -0.35 6.00 7.12
N MET A 317 -0.87 5.72 5.91
CA MET A 317 -0.30 6.26 4.67
C MET A 317 -1.29 7.11 3.88
N LEU A 318 -0.80 8.28 3.44
CA LEU A 318 -1.41 9.14 2.43
C LEU A 318 -0.79 8.86 1.05
N SER A 319 -1.64 8.65 0.05
CA SER A 319 -1.28 8.33 -1.32
C SER A 319 -1.52 9.54 -2.23
N ALA A 320 -2.66 9.60 -2.91
CA ALA A 320 -2.97 10.68 -3.82
C ALA A 320 -3.22 12.00 -3.08
N GLU A 321 -3.68 11.92 -1.83
CA GLU A 321 -3.94 13.06 -0.94
C GLU A 321 -2.73 14.00 -0.83
N THR A 322 -1.52 13.44 -0.76
CA THR A 322 -0.28 14.21 -0.72
C THR A 322 0.42 14.28 -2.06
N ALA A 323 0.33 13.26 -2.92
CA ALA A 323 1.07 13.24 -4.17
C ALA A 323 0.52 14.25 -5.20
N VAL A 324 -0.80 14.34 -5.33
CA VAL A 324 -1.48 15.13 -6.38
C VAL A 324 -2.65 15.97 -5.88
N GLY A 325 -3.01 15.83 -4.59
CA GLY A 325 -4.15 16.54 -4.00
C GLY A 325 -3.96 18.04 -3.88
N ASP A 326 -5.08 18.74 -3.79
CA ASP A 326 -5.19 20.19 -3.64
C ASP A 326 -4.76 20.66 -2.23
N TYR A 327 -4.78 19.76 -1.23
CA TYR A 327 -4.59 20.08 0.18
C TYR A 327 -3.59 19.15 0.92
N PRO A 328 -2.36 18.94 0.41
CA PRO A 328 -1.42 17.97 0.96
C PRO A 328 -1.06 18.24 2.43
N VAL A 329 -0.89 19.53 2.79
CA VAL A 329 -0.57 19.95 4.17
C VAL A 329 -1.75 19.71 5.12
N LEU A 330 -2.97 20.04 4.69
CA LEU A 330 -4.17 19.85 5.53
C LEU A 330 -4.47 18.36 5.73
N ALA A 331 -4.19 17.51 4.73
CA ALA A 331 -4.33 16.06 4.85
C ALA A 331 -3.40 15.49 5.94
N VAL A 332 -2.12 15.89 5.94
CA VAL A 332 -1.16 15.49 6.99
C VAL A 332 -1.61 16.00 8.37
N GLN A 333 -2.03 17.28 8.47
CA GLN A 333 -2.54 17.83 9.72
C GLN A 333 -3.78 17.09 10.24
N ALA A 334 -4.72 16.76 9.37
CA ALA A 334 -5.92 16.02 9.73
C ALA A 334 -5.58 14.61 10.21
N MET A 335 -4.66 13.92 9.52
CA MET A 335 -4.18 12.61 9.92
C MET A 335 -3.48 12.65 11.27
N ALA A 336 -2.54 13.58 11.46
CA ALA A 336 -1.81 13.75 12.71
C ALA A 336 -2.75 14.03 13.90
N ARG A 337 -3.71 14.96 13.74
CA ARG A 337 -4.71 15.23 14.78
C ARG A 337 -5.55 13.99 15.10
N THR A 338 -5.94 13.22 14.09
CA THR A 338 -6.75 12.01 14.27
C THR A 338 -5.98 10.94 15.03
N CYS A 339 -4.70 10.70 14.69
CA CYS A 339 -3.83 9.80 15.43
C CYS A 339 -3.69 10.19 16.90
N VAL A 340 -3.36 11.46 17.19
CA VAL A 340 -3.21 11.95 18.59
C VAL A 340 -4.49 11.78 19.40
N VAL A 341 -5.66 12.03 18.81
CA VAL A 341 -6.95 11.85 19.49
C VAL A 341 -7.24 10.36 19.71
N ALA A 342 -7.01 9.51 18.72
CA ALA A 342 -7.21 8.06 18.84
C ALA A 342 -6.28 7.46 19.90
N GLU A 343 -5.02 7.86 19.93
CA GLU A 343 -4.01 7.44 20.92
C GLU A 343 -4.37 7.85 22.35
N SER A 344 -5.20 8.88 22.55
CA SER A 344 -5.65 9.31 23.89
C SER A 344 -6.63 8.35 24.56
N GLN A 345 -7.16 7.37 23.81
CA GLN A 345 -8.07 6.39 24.37
C GLN A 345 -7.33 5.47 25.36
N PRO A 346 -7.88 5.19 26.56
CA PRO A 346 -7.22 4.29 27.51
C PRO A 346 -6.88 2.92 26.92
N ARG A 347 -7.70 2.42 25.99
CA ARG A 347 -7.49 1.13 25.32
C ARG A 347 -6.19 1.06 24.51
N SER A 348 -5.70 2.16 23.93
CA SER A 348 -4.41 2.18 23.21
C SER A 348 -3.19 2.16 24.14
N HIS A 349 -3.39 2.21 25.45
CA HIS A 349 -2.33 2.15 26.47
C HIS A 349 -2.27 0.83 27.23
N VAL A 350 -3.25 -0.06 27.04
CA VAL A 350 -3.32 -1.33 27.77
C VAL A 350 -2.74 -2.46 26.93
N SER A 351 -1.76 -3.17 27.50
CA SER A 351 -1.20 -4.39 26.92
C SER A 351 -1.38 -5.55 27.90
N ARG A 352 -1.55 -6.77 27.37
CA ARG A 352 -1.47 -7.99 28.17
C ARG A 352 -0.03 -8.46 28.41
N HIS A 353 0.95 -7.77 27.83
CA HIS A 353 2.39 -8.01 28.01
C HIS A 353 2.87 -9.42 27.67
N ARG A 354 2.06 -10.23 26.94
CA ARG A 354 2.37 -11.61 26.55
C ARG A 354 2.91 -12.44 27.72
N VAL A 355 2.34 -12.30 28.91
CA VAL A 355 2.85 -12.92 30.15
C VAL A 355 2.84 -14.46 30.06
N GLU A 356 1.96 -15.00 29.24
CA GLU A 356 1.85 -16.42 28.92
C GLU A 356 2.89 -16.95 27.91
N CYS A 357 3.59 -16.08 27.18
CA CYS A 357 4.54 -16.46 26.15
C CYS A 357 5.92 -16.80 26.73
N ARG A 358 6.67 -17.67 26.04
CA ARG A 358 8.09 -17.93 26.32
C ARG A 358 8.93 -17.33 25.21
N PHE A 359 9.80 -16.38 25.57
CA PHE A 359 10.70 -15.72 24.63
C PHE A 359 11.93 -16.59 24.36
N GLN A 360 12.40 -16.59 23.11
CA GLN A 360 13.61 -17.32 22.72
C GLN A 360 14.85 -16.42 22.69
N ARG A 361 14.65 -15.11 22.50
CA ARG A 361 15.74 -14.14 22.43
C ARG A 361 15.86 -13.35 23.73
N ILE A 362 17.09 -13.06 24.14
CA ILE A 362 17.40 -12.32 25.36
C ILE A 362 16.94 -10.86 25.23
N ASP A 363 17.18 -10.23 24.09
CA ASP A 363 16.78 -8.85 23.81
C ASP A 363 15.27 -8.66 23.82
N GLU A 364 14.51 -9.60 23.24
CA GLU A 364 13.04 -9.65 23.32
C GLU A 364 12.55 -9.72 24.78
N ALA A 365 13.12 -10.63 25.58
CA ALA A 365 12.75 -10.77 26.99
C ALA A 365 13.00 -9.48 27.79
N ILE A 366 14.13 -8.81 27.55
CA ILE A 366 14.45 -7.51 28.17
C ILE A 366 13.46 -6.44 27.72
N ALA A 367 13.16 -6.33 26.43
CA ALA A 367 12.21 -5.36 25.90
C ALA A 367 10.81 -5.54 26.53
N MET A 368 10.34 -6.78 26.63
CA MET A 368 9.04 -7.10 27.23
C MET A 368 8.99 -6.78 28.72
N ALA A 369 10.05 -7.09 29.48
CA ALA A 369 10.15 -6.74 30.89
C ALA A 369 10.19 -5.21 31.12
N THR A 370 10.91 -4.48 30.26
CA THR A 370 10.96 -3.02 30.27
C THR A 370 9.59 -2.41 30.00
N MET A 371 8.89 -2.87 28.95
CA MET A 371 7.54 -2.40 28.63
C MET A 371 6.53 -2.72 29.74
N TYR A 372 6.62 -3.89 30.36
CA TYR A 372 5.81 -4.23 31.54
C TYR A 372 6.07 -3.24 32.68
N THR A 373 7.32 -3.03 33.03
CA THR A 373 7.71 -2.11 34.11
C THR A 373 7.26 -0.68 33.83
N ALA A 374 7.45 -0.20 32.60
CA ALA A 374 7.07 1.15 32.18
C ALA A 374 5.56 1.40 32.20
N ASN A 375 4.75 0.41 31.81
CA ASN A 375 3.29 0.57 31.83
C ASN A 375 2.66 0.48 33.23
N HIS A 376 3.36 -0.09 34.22
CA HIS A 376 2.86 -0.26 35.59
C HIS A 376 3.44 0.75 36.58
N LEU A 377 4.36 1.61 36.14
CA LEU A 377 4.94 2.69 36.91
C LEU A 377 4.67 4.03 36.22
N ASN A 378 4.76 5.13 36.96
CA ASN A 378 4.62 6.47 36.39
C ASN A 378 5.91 6.91 35.68
N ILE A 379 6.26 6.23 34.59
CA ILE A 379 7.45 6.47 33.77
C ILE A 379 7.11 7.39 32.60
N ALA A 380 7.92 8.43 32.39
CA ALA A 380 7.70 9.41 31.33
C ALA A 380 8.25 8.99 29.96
N ALA A 381 9.28 8.15 29.90
CA ALA A 381 9.95 7.72 28.68
C ALA A 381 10.70 6.38 28.84
N ILE A 382 10.91 5.69 27.73
CA ILE A 382 11.76 4.48 27.61
C ILE A 382 12.92 4.87 26.68
N ILE A 383 14.15 4.51 27.05
CA ILE A 383 15.39 4.84 26.32
C ILE A 383 16.09 3.55 25.94
#